data_AF-A0A7S2LX40-F1
#
_entry.id   AF-A0A7S2LX40-F1
#
_cell.length_a   1.000
_cell.length_b   1.000
_cell.length_c   1.000
_cell.angle_alpha   90.00
_cell.angle_beta   90.00
_cell.angle_gamma   90.00
#
_symmetry.space_group_name_H-M   'P 1'
#
loop_
_entity.id
_entity.type
_entity.pdbx_description
1 polymer ?
#
loop_
_entity_poly.entity_id
_entity_poly.type
_entity_poly.pdbx_seq_one_letter_code
_entity_poly.pdbx_strand_id
1 'polypeptide(L)'
;MLFGSDDDTATMEEYECDTWKIQRGGDLLGLDSNSGTQFACLHQFGHQSDAASSKLIGNISYTTLSIAQALCNENPTKYYPDDFMTFGGFCSWRPGQLEREMGEDRSEWIVLSVDWQTIWDELLLQREKATQVIAGDCSDEAQHEILVNAGTNMWRHFLEKIGMQEEQATSRLPAGQLGFYDSMLNVWAEEQLVRGGVNKGDDNDDDEDSSTPIRPGAIARAKSPPTNDMLLYDAEFLRSTILVLEEREDCTVGVILNHPMSAAIECKESEDPLPIRYGGPIDIETWRDGSYLDEYYEDDDGDDDDDEVYEGFLDYQNNEVNFEDLAFDDVNDEDVGFEDDESSFLWIHRSKTLGLKNVGTRLGSSKFWLIKEDEALEHIQAGTLQLHDTMVFSSVSIWEKGAELGQCGGGLREQVDGLHSMEVAEVDDHQMDAVWQLLTKQNVLTKESLDTNIDATIKAWDMMSTDGGEIAQNHDRRTSKVRLATAALKAYLARNLLGDPLNTPDPQSQGIV
;
A
#
# COMPACT_ATOMS: atom_id res chain seq x y z
N MET A 1 -31.17 -5.89 47.92
CA MET A 1 -30.06 -6.74 47.42
C MET A 1 -30.36 -6.98 45.96
N LEU A 2 -29.81 -6.10 45.13
CA LEU A 2 -29.96 -6.09 43.69
C LEU A 2 -28.77 -6.86 43.10
N PHE A 3 -29.09 -7.68 42.10
CA PHE A 3 -28.16 -8.39 41.25
C PHE A 3 -27.30 -7.36 40.50
N GLY A 4 -25.98 -7.48 40.59
CA GLY A 4 -25.07 -6.92 39.60
C GLY A 4 -25.02 -7.92 38.45
N SER A 5 -25.48 -7.50 37.28
CA SER A 5 -25.18 -8.15 36.01
C SER A 5 -23.79 -7.69 35.60
N ASP A 6 -22.82 -8.59 35.73
CA ASP A 6 -21.53 -8.44 35.09
C ASP A 6 -21.78 -8.51 33.58
N ASP A 7 -21.54 -7.38 32.91
CA ASP A 7 -21.63 -7.21 31.47
C ASP A 7 -20.29 -7.69 30.86
N ASP A 8 -20.04 -9.00 30.98
CA ASP A 8 -18.96 -9.69 30.27
C ASP A 8 -19.45 -10.02 28.85
N THR A 9 -19.56 -9.02 27.99
CA THR A 9 -19.67 -9.23 26.53
C THR A 9 -18.27 -9.28 25.93
N ALA A 10 -17.45 -10.23 26.38
CA ALA A 10 -16.51 -10.82 25.45
C ALA A 10 -17.38 -11.44 24.35
N THR A 11 -17.27 -10.92 23.12
CA THR A 11 -18.08 -11.46 22.02
C THR A 11 -17.78 -12.95 21.89
N MET A 12 -18.79 -13.77 21.58
CA MET A 12 -18.62 -15.23 21.48
C MET A 12 -17.49 -15.62 20.51
N GLU A 13 -17.16 -14.73 19.57
CA GLU A 13 -16.01 -14.80 18.66
C GLU A 13 -14.64 -14.75 19.37
N GLU A 14 -14.47 -13.95 20.42
CA GLU A 14 -13.22 -13.90 21.18
C GLU A 14 -12.98 -15.20 21.97
N TYR A 15 -14.05 -15.79 22.53
CA TYR A 15 -13.97 -17.05 23.30
C TYR A 15 -13.73 -18.28 22.41
N GLU A 16 -14.19 -18.26 21.16
CA GLU A 16 -13.94 -19.34 20.20
C GLU A 16 -12.55 -19.26 19.57
N CYS A 17 -11.99 -18.06 19.41
CA CYS A 17 -10.66 -17.85 18.85
C CYS A 17 -9.55 -18.53 19.68
N ASP A 18 -9.70 -18.58 21.01
CA ASP A 18 -8.73 -19.20 21.92
C ASP A 18 -8.55 -20.72 21.73
N THR A 19 -9.51 -21.39 21.07
CA THR A 19 -9.43 -22.84 20.83
C THR A 19 -8.75 -23.19 19.50
N TRP A 20 -8.81 -22.28 18.51
CA TRP A 20 -8.32 -22.55 17.15
C TRP A 20 -6.92 -21.97 16.96
N LYS A 21 -5.97 -22.82 16.57
CA LYS A 21 -4.63 -22.37 16.20
C LYS A 21 -4.66 -21.79 14.79
N ILE A 22 -4.70 -20.47 14.69
CA ILE A 22 -4.78 -19.73 13.44
C ILE A 22 -3.37 -19.33 12.98
N GLN A 23 -3.02 -19.70 11.75
CA GLN A 23 -1.86 -19.17 11.03
C GLN A 23 -2.30 -17.93 10.26
N ARG A 24 -1.64 -16.78 10.47
CA ARG A 24 -1.97 -15.56 9.73
C ARG A 24 -0.96 -15.36 8.61
N GLY A 25 -1.46 -14.97 7.44
CA GLY A 25 -0.65 -14.68 6.26
C GLY A 25 -1.54 -14.32 5.08
N GLY A 26 -1.00 -13.57 4.12
CA GLY A 26 -1.78 -13.04 3.01
C GLY A 26 -1.64 -11.54 2.84
N ASP A 27 -1.95 -11.05 1.65
CA ASP A 27 -2.09 -9.64 1.35
C ASP A 27 -3.53 -9.14 1.51
N LEU A 28 -4.50 -10.05 1.56
CA LEU A 28 -5.92 -9.75 1.76
C LEU A 28 -6.47 -10.32 3.06
N LEU A 29 -7.37 -9.58 3.71
CA LEU A 29 -8.13 -10.07 4.86
C LEU A 29 -9.22 -11.08 4.45
N GLY A 30 -9.77 -10.95 3.24
CA GLY A 30 -10.77 -11.84 2.68
C GLY A 30 -10.88 -11.70 1.17
N LEU A 31 -11.68 -12.55 0.54
CA LEU A 31 -11.99 -12.43 -0.89
C LEU A 31 -12.90 -11.22 -1.19
N ASP A 32 -13.68 -10.80 -0.20
CA ASP A 32 -14.55 -9.63 -0.27
C ASP A 32 -14.03 -8.55 0.68
N SER A 33 -13.81 -7.33 0.16
CA SER A 33 -13.28 -6.18 0.90
C SER A 33 -14.13 -5.78 2.11
N ASN A 34 -15.42 -6.09 2.08
CA ASN A 34 -16.40 -5.69 3.09
C ASN A 34 -16.54 -6.65 4.28
N SER A 35 -15.88 -7.82 4.21
CA SER A 35 -15.92 -8.81 5.28
C SER A 35 -14.62 -8.74 6.09
N GLY A 36 -14.71 -8.79 7.42
CA GLY A 36 -13.52 -8.93 8.28
C GLY A 36 -12.69 -10.17 7.90
N THR A 37 -11.59 -10.43 8.62
CA THR A 37 -10.67 -11.51 8.26
C THR A 37 -11.40 -12.84 8.00
N GLN A 38 -11.39 -13.29 6.76
CA GLN A 38 -11.95 -14.57 6.34
C GLN A 38 -10.95 -15.68 6.67
N PHE A 39 -11.48 -16.85 7.05
CA PHE A 39 -10.69 -17.98 7.51
C PHE A 39 -10.87 -19.21 6.63
N ALA A 40 -9.74 -19.83 6.30
CA ALA A 40 -9.62 -21.03 5.51
C ALA A 40 -9.14 -22.20 6.38
N CYS A 41 -9.81 -23.35 6.33
CA CYS A 41 -9.41 -24.54 7.07
C CYS A 41 -9.03 -25.66 6.11
N LEU A 42 -7.78 -26.13 6.18
CA LEU A 42 -7.33 -27.33 5.49
C LEU A 42 -7.51 -28.57 6.38
N HIS A 43 -7.89 -29.70 5.80
CA HIS A 43 -8.07 -30.97 6.51
C HIS A 43 -7.78 -32.19 5.62
N GLN A 44 -7.62 -33.36 6.24
CA GLN A 44 -7.29 -34.63 5.57
C GLN A 44 -8.37 -35.71 5.68
N PHE A 45 -9.58 -35.35 6.08
CA PHE A 45 -10.68 -36.31 6.14
C PHE A 45 -10.86 -36.93 4.75
N GLY A 46 -10.79 -38.27 4.69
CA GLY A 46 -10.91 -38.99 3.42
C GLY A 46 -12.23 -38.70 2.70
N HIS A 47 -12.31 -39.11 1.44
CA HIS A 47 -13.38 -38.88 0.44
C HIS A 47 -14.85 -39.16 0.84
N GLN A 48 -15.16 -39.46 2.10
CA GLN A 48 -16.54 -39.61 2.56
C GLN A 48 -17.24 -38.26 2.70
N SER A 49 -17.56 -37.65 1.54
CA SER A 49 -18.82 -36.95 1.26
C SER A 49 -19.29 -35.89 2.27
N ASP A 50 -18.41 -35.15 2.92
CA ASP A 50 -18.83 -33.89 3.53
C ASP A 50 -18.96 -32.88 2.38
N ALA A 51 -20.20 -32.66 1.92
CA ALA A 51 -20.55 -31.88 0.73
C ALA A 51 -20.11 -30.40 0.78
N ALA A 52 -19.53 -29.98 1.91
CA ALA A 52 -19.12 -28.62 2.21
C ALA A 52 -17.61 -28.39 2.05
N SER A 53 -16.83 -29.43 1.74
CA SER A 53 -15.37 -29.34 1.53
C SER A 53 -14.99 -29.44 0.05
N SER A 54 -14.11 -28.56 -0.40
CA SER A 54 -13.53 -28.57 -1.74
C SER A 54 -12.19 -29.29 -1.74
N LYS A 55 -12.04 -30.28 -2.64
CA LYS A 55 -10.77 -31.02 -2.76
C LYS A 55 -9.70 -30.14 -3.42
N LEU A 56 -8.53 -30.03 -2.80
CA LEU A 56 -7.37 -29.33 -3.37
C LEU A 56 -6.43 -30.31 -4.07
N ILE A 57 -5.60 -31.04 -3.30
CA ILE A 57 -4.59 -31.96 -3.81
C ILE A 57 -4.52 -33.23 -2.98
N GLY A 58 -4.53 -34.38 -3.65
CA GLY A 58 -4.42 -35.68 -2.97
C GLY A 58 -5.54 -35.90 -1.95
N ASN A 59 -5.16 -35.93 -0.67
CA ASN A 59 -6.09 -36.04 0.47
C ASN A 59 -6.33 -34.72 1.21
N ILE A 60 -5.74 -33.61 0.76
CA ILE A 60 -5.98 -32.28 1.34
C ILE A 60 -7.25 -31.70 0.72
N SER A 61 -8.15 -31.26 1.60
CA SER A 61 -9.36 -30.53 1.24
C SER A 61 -9.43 -29.23 2.03
N TYR A 62 -10.17 -28.27 1.50
CA TYR A 62 -10.41 -26.94 2.05
C TYR A 62 -11.88 -26.78 2.43
N THR A 63 -12.14 -26.07 3.52
CA THR A 63 -13.47 -25.65 3.97
C THR A 63 -13.37 -24.29 4.68
N THR A 64 -14.50 -23.61 4.91
CA THR A 64 -14.54 -22.41 5.77
C THR A 64 -14.44 -22.77 7.25
N LEU A 65 -14.03 -21.80 8.08
CA LEU A 65 -13.99 -21.97 9.54
C LEU A 65 -15.38 -22.29 10.13
N SER A 66 -16.43 -21.62 9.66
CA SER A 66 -17.80 -21.85 10.14
C SER A 66 -18.25 -23.31 9.93
N ILE A 67 -17.91 -23.90 8.79
CA ILE A 67 -18.17 -25.32 8.51
C ILE A 67 -17.31 -26.21 9.41
N ALA A 68 -16.03 -25.90 9.57
CA ALA A 68 -15.13 -26.68 10.42
C ALA A 68 -15.59 -26.70 11.89
N GLN A 69 -16.03 -25.56 12.42
CA GLN A 69 -16.63 -25.43 13.75
C GLN A 69 -17.93 -26.24 13.86
N ALA A 70 -18.82 -26.16 12.86
CA ALA A 70 -20.03 -26.97 12.83
C ALA A 70 -19.71 -28.47 12.86
N LEU A 71 -18.71 -28.94 12.11
CA LEU A 71 -18.26 -30.34 12.13
C LEU A 71 -17.77 -30.78 13.52
N CYS A 72 -16.94 -29.98 14.18
CA CYS A 72 -16.47 -30.23 15.55
C CYS A 72 -17.65 -30.28 16.56
N ASN A 73 -18.61 -29.38 16.42
CA ASN A 73 -19.76 -29.28 17.32
C ASN A 73 -20.76 -30.43 17.13
N GLU A 74 -21.04 -30.82 15.88
CA GLU A 74 -21.97 -31.90 15.55
C GLU A 74 -21.36 -33.28 15.83
N ASN A 75 -20.04 -33.43 15.67
CA ASN A 75 -19.35 -34.71 15.79
C ASN A 75 -18.10 -34.64 16.70
N PRO A 76 -18.25 -34.30 18.00
CA PRO A 76 -17.13 -34.00 18.91
C PRO A 76 -16.25 -35.20 19.28
N THR A 77 -16.63 -36.42 18.85
CA THR A 77 -15.81 -37.64 19.00
C THR A 77 -15.03 -38.00 17.74
N LYS A 78 -15.31 -37.32 16.63
CA LYS A 78 -14.74 -37.60 15.30
C LYS A 78 -13.81 -36.48 14.85
N TYR A 79 -14.18 -35.23 15.13
CA TYR A 79 -13.45 -34.05 14.68
C TYR A 79 -13.08 -33.17 15.86
N TYR A 80 -11.84 -32.69 15.86
CA TYR A 80 -11.28 -31.77 16.83
C TYR A 80 -10.70 -30.55 16.11
N PRO A 81 -10.64 -29.37 16.74
CA PRO A 81 -10.01 -28.19 16.15
C PRO A 81 -8.58 -28.43 15.64
N ASP A 82 -7.79 -29.26 16.35
CA ASP A 82 -6.42 -29.65 15.96
C ASP A 82 -6.35 -30.56 14.71
N ASP A 83 -7.48 -31.09 14.22
CA ASP A 83 -7.55 -31.83 12.95
C ASP A 83 -7.57 -30.89 11.73
N PHE A 84 -7.78 -29.59 11.96
CA PHE A 84 -7.80 -28.57 10.93
C PHE A 84 -6.54 -27.70 11.02
N MET A 85 -6.02 -27.31 9.86
CA MET A 85 -5.02 -26.26 9.74
C MET A 85 -5.72 -24.98 9.32
N THR A 86 -5.82 -24.01 10.23
CA THR A 86 -6.61 -22.80 10.01
C THR A 86 -5.71 -21.64 9.62
N PHE A 87 -6.08 -20.96 8.54
CA PHE A 87 -5.40 -19.79 8.00
C PHE A 87 -6.35 -18.59 8.04
N GLY A 88 -5.85 -17.42 8.44
CA GLY A 88 -6.57 -16.16 8.38
C GLY A 88 -5.94 -15.23 7.34
N GLY A 89 -6.74 -14.79 6.37
CA GLY A 89 -6.28 -14.03 5.21
C GLY A 89 -5.97 -14.89 3.97
N PHE A 90 -5.74 -14.22 2.85
CA PHE A 90 -5.48 -14.83 1.54
C PHE A 90 -4.32 -14.12 0.84
N CYS A 91 -3.60 -14.87 0.00
CA CYS A 91 -2.76 -14.28 -1.05
C CYS A 91 -3.57 -14.27 -2.35
N SER A 92 -3.63 -13.14 -3.04
CA SER A 92 -4.30 -13.05 -4.35
C SER A 92 -3.37 -12.54 -5.44
N TRP A 93 -3.67 -12.93 -6.67
CA TRP A 93 -3.01 -12.41 -7.86
C TRP A 93 -4.10 -12.04 -8.86
N ARG A 94 -3.91 -10.91 -9.56
CA ARG A 94 -4.72 -10.58 -10.73
C ARG A 94 -4.48 -11.63 -11.83
N PRO A 95 -5.44 -11.83 -12.76
CA PRO A 95 -5.21 -12.68 -13.93
C PRO A 95 -3.88 -12.32 -14.63
N GLY A 96 -3.04 -13.33 -14.89
CA GLY A 96 -1.73 -13.15 -15.53
C GLY A 96 -0.62 -12.57 -14.64
N GLN A 97 -0.92 -12.08 -13.43
CA GLN A 97 0.10 -11.51 -12.54
C GLN A 97 1.08 -12.56 -12.05
N LEU A 98 0.59 -13.70 -11.54
CA LEU A 98 1.45 -14.76 -11.03
C LEU A 98 2.36 -15.31 -12.15
N GLU A 99 1.83 -15.47 -13.37
CA GLU A 99 2.58 -15.90 -14.54
C GLU A 99 3.72 -14.92 -14.87
N ARG A 100 3.45 -13.60 -14.83
CA ARG A 100 4.48 -12.57 -15.03
C ARG A 100 5.52 -12.58 -13.92
N GLU A 101 5.11 -12.74 -12.68
CA GLU A 101 6.03 -12.78 -11.53
C GLU A 101 6.87 -14.07 -11.50
N MET A 102 6.35 -15.16 -12.07
CA MET A 102 7.09 -16.40 -12.31
C MET A 102 7.96 -16.35 -13.57
N GLY A 103 7.67 -15.44 -14.50
CA GLY A 103 8.31 -15.33 -15.80
C GLY A 103 9.81 -15.06 -15.70
N GLU A 104 10.54 -15.28 -16.80
CA GLU A 104 12.00 -15.12 -16.86
C GLU A 104 12.44 -13.70 -16.46
N ASP A 105 11.61 -12.70 -16.75
CA ASP A 105 11.91 -11.29 -16.51
C ASP A 105 11.88 -10.90 -15.02
N ARG A 106 10.98 -11.48 -14.22
CA ARG A 106 10.85 -11.16 -12.79
C ARG A 106 11.43 -12.26 -11.90
N SER A 107 11.14 -13.52 -12.19
CA SER A 107 11.63 -14.69 -11.44
C SER A 107 11.45 -14.56 -9.91
N GLU A 108 10.37 -13.94 -9.47
CA GLU A 108 10.08 -13.65 -8.06
C GLU A 108 9.48 -14.88 -7.35
N TRP A 109 8.71 -15.69 -8.07
CA TRP A 109 8.13 -16.93 -7.54
C TRP A 109 8.79 -18.17 -8.13
N ILE A 110 8.93 -19.19 -7.29
CA ILE A 110 9.39 -20.53 -7.69
C ILE A 110 8.23 -21.50 -7.50
N VAL A 111 7.74 -22.09 -8.58
CA VAL A 111 6.70 -23.11 -8.51
C VAL A 111 7.31 -24.49 -8.35
N LEU A 112 6.80 -25.21 -7.35
CA LEU A 112 7.27 -26.53 -6.98
C LEU A 112 6.12 -27.54 -7.12
N SER A 113 6.40 -28.65 -7.81
CA SER A 113 5.48 -29.79 -7.82
C SER A 113 5.76 -30.65 -6.59
N VAL A 114 4.88 -30.57 -5.59
CA VAL A 114 5.01 -31.26 -4.30
C VAL A 114 3.83 -32.21 -4.09
N ASP A 115 4.07 -33.39 -3.54
CA ASP A 115 3.00 -34.30 -3.13
C ASP A 115 2.27 -33.80 -1.87
N TRP A 116 1.01 -34.20 -1.69
CA TRP A 116 0.19 -33.72 -0.58
C TRP A 116 0.72 -34.14 0.79
N GLN A 117 1.43 -35.28 0.90
CA GLN A 117 1.99 -35.71 2.18
C GLN A 117 3.08 -34.74 2.62
N THR A 118 3.99 -34.40 1.71
CA THR A 118 5.06 -33.45 2.00
C THR A 118 4.52 -32.08 2.41
N ILE A 119 3.49 -31.55 1.75
CA ILE A 119 2.87 -30.27 2.13
C ILE A 119 2.33 -30.34 3.56
N TRP A 120 1.61 -31.40 3.89
CA TRP A 120 0.99 -31.54 5.21
C TRP A 120 2.00 -31.76 6.33
N ASP A 121 3.04 -32.57 6.08
CA ASP A 121 4.10 -32.83 7.05
C ASP A 121 4.84 -31.52 7.42
N GLU A 122 5.09 -30.64 6.45
CA GLU A 122 5.69 -29.32 6.71
C GLU A 122 4.75 -28.41 7.51
N LEU A 123 3.45 -28.38 7.20
CA LEU A 123 2.46 -27.62 7.97
C LEU A 123 2.35 -28.11 9.42
N LEU A 124 2.37 -29.43 9.63
CA LEU A 124 2.39 -30.03 10.97
C LEU A 124 3.65 -29.65 11.74
N LEU A 125 4.82 -29.70 11.09
CA LEU A 125 6.10 -29.32 11.69
C LEU A 125 6.11 -27.84 12.09
N GLN A 126 5.60 -26.95 11.24
CA GLN A 126 5.45 -25.53 11.57
C GLN A 126 4.54 -25.33 12.79
N ARG A 127 3.38 -25.99 12.81
CA ARG A 127 2.43 -25.91 13.93
C ARG A 127 3.04 -26.43 15.24
N GLU A 128 3.80 -27.51 15.20
CA GLU A 128 4.48 -28.07 16.37
C GLU A 128 5.47 -27.05 16.95
N LYS A 129 6.32 -26.46 16.11
CA LYS A 129 7.27 -25.41 16.52
C LYS A 129 6.56 -24.20 17.11
N ALA A 130 5.49 -23.72 16.49
CA ALA A 130 4.70 -22.61 17.01
C ALA A 130 4.06 -22.95 18.37
N THR A 131 3.59 -24.19 18.55
CA THR A 131 3.00 -24.64 19.83
C THR A 131 4.04 -24.67 20.95
N GLN A 132 5.29 -25.08 20.67
CA GLN A 132 6.38 -25.06 21.65
C GLN A 132 6.67 -23.63 22.14
N VAL A 133 6.59 -22.65 21.24
CA VAL A 133 6.74 -21.23 21.57
C VAL A 133 5.60 -20.75 22.48
N ILE A 134 4.35 -21.04 22.11
CA ILE A 134 3.17 -20.63 22.89
C ILE A 134 3.18 -21.26 24.29
N ALA A 135 3.64 -22.50 24.42
CA ALA A 135 3.74 -23.19 25.70
C ALA A 135 4.80 -22.58 26.65
N GLY A 136 5.68 -21.70 26.16
CA GLY A 136 6.78 -21.14 26.94
C GLY A 136 7.87 -22.15 27.28
N ASP A 137 7.96 -23.24 26.51
CA ASP A 137 8.92 -24.33 26.73
C ASP A 137 10.34 -24.01 26.19
N CYS A 138 10.53 -22.84 25.57
CA CYS A 138 11.79 -22.40 24.98
C CYS A 138 12.32 -21.09 25.62
N SER A 139 13.61 -20.79 25.46
CA SER A 139 14.18 -19.51 25.90
C SER A 139 13.67 -18.35 25.03
N ASP A 140 13.74 -17.12 25.54
CA ASP A 140 13.35 -15.91 24.80
C ASP A 140 14.06 -15.81 23.44
N GLU A 141 15.35 -16.19 23.37
CA GLU A 141 16.08 -16.19 22.09
C GLU A 141 15.54 -17.24 21.10
N ALA A 142 15.22 -18.45 21.59
CA ALA A 142 14.66 -19.51 20.77
C ALA A 142 13.24 -19.20 20.31
N GLN A 143 12.44 -18.56 21.17
CA GLN A 143 11.12 -18.03 20.81
C GLN A 143 11.23 -16.99 19.70
N HIS A 144 12.12 -16.01 19.85
CA HIS A 144 12.36 -14.99 18.84
C HIS A 144 12.79 -15.61 17.50
N GLU A 145 13.73 -16.57 17.53
CA GLU A 145 14.21 -17.26 16.33
C GLU A 145 13.09 -18.06 15.63
N ILE A 146 12.25 -18.78 16.38
CA ILE A 146 11.14 -19.55 15.80
C ILE A 146 10.11 -18.62 15.15
N LEU A 147 9.80 -17.50 15.79
CA LEU A 147 8.84 -16.52 15.29
C LEU A 147 9.35 -15.80 14.04
N VAL A 148 10.61 -15.36 14.04
CA VAL A 148 11.26 -14.73 12.88
C VAL A 148 11.34 -15.68 11.69
N ASN A 149 11.57 -16.97 11.93
CA ASN A 149 11.68 -17.97 10.87
C ASN A 149 10.36 -18.70 10.56
N ALA A 150 9.22 -18.21 11.09
CA ALA A 150 7.91 -18.74 10.73
C ALA A 150 7.68 -18.49 9.23
N GLY A 151 7.23 -19.52 8.49
CA GLY A 151 7.11 -19.44 7.03
C GLY A 151 8.43 -19.72 6.27
N THR A 152 9.50 -18.97 6.55
CA THR A 152 10.77 -19.08 5.79
C THR A 152 11.44 -20.45 5.91
N ASN A 153 11.27 -21.14 7.04
CA ASN A 153 11.75 -22.51 7.21
C ASN A 153 11.12 -23.51 6.23
N MET A 154 9.82 -23.39 5.97
CA MET A 154 9.13 -24.28 5.02
C MET A 154 9.60 -24.00 3.59
N TRP A 155 9.81 -22.72 3.25
CA TRP A 155 10.42 -22.34 1.98
C TRP A 155 11.82 -22.94 1.81
N ARG A 156 12.71 -22.81 2.81
CA ARG A 156 14.06 -23.42 2.78
C ARG A 156 14.02 -24.94 2.65
N HIS A 157 13.14 -25.62 3.39
CA HIS A 157 12.98 -27.07 3.29
C HIS A 157 12.52 -27.50 1.89
N PHE A 158 11.61 -26.74 1.26
CA PHE A 158 11.20 -27.02 -0.09
C PHE A 158 12.33 -26.81 -1.12
N LEU A 159 13.12 -25.76 -0.97
CA LEU A 159 14.32 -25.56 -1.79
C LEU A 159 15.32 -26.71 -1.63
N GLU A 160 15.58 -27.14 -0.39
CA GLU A 160 16.45 -28.28 -0.10
C GLU A 160 15.95 -29.56 -0.77
N LYS A 161 14.63 -29.84 -0.72
CA LYS A 161 14.03 -31.02 -1.36
C LYS A 161 14.21 -31.06 -2.86
N ILE A 162 14.29 -29.91 -3.53
CA ILE A 162 14.60 -29.83 -4.97
C ILE A 162 16.09 -29.65 -5.28
N GLY A 163 16.96 -29.69 -4.25
CA GLY A 163 18.40 -29.52 -4.40
C GLY A 163 18.81 -28.09 -4.81
N MET A 164 17.97 -27.09 -4.55
CA MET A 164 18.27 -25.69 -4.79
C MET A 164 18.82 -25.06 -3.50
N GLN A 165 19.98 -24.40 -3.60
CA GLN A 165 20.53 -23.65 -2.46
C GLN A 165 19.79 -22.31 -2.31
N GLU A 166 19.67 -21.81 -1.08
CA GLU A 166 19.03 -20.51 -0.80
C GLU A 166 19.76 -19.38 -1.53
N GLU A 167 21.09 -19.40 -1.58
CA GLU A 167 21.87 -18.42 -2.33
C GLU A 167 21.55 -18.47 -3.83
N GLN A 168 21.26 -19.65 -4.38
CA GLN A 168 20.86 -19.78 -5.77
C GLN A 168 19.48 -19.19 -6.02
N ALA A 169 18.51 -19.47 -5.13
CA ALA A 169 17.16 -18.92 -5.22
C ALA A 169 17.17 -17.39 -5.11
N THR A 170 18.00 -16.87 -4.21
CA THR A 170 18.05 -15.43 -3.85
C THR A 170 19.03 -14.62 -4.68
N SER A 171 19.99 -15.27 -5.37
CA SER A 171 20.95 -14.58 -6.26
C SER A 171 20.29 -13.83 -7.42
N ARG A 172 19.03 -14.16 -7.71
CA ARG A 172 18.20 -13.52 -8.72
C ARG A 172 17.60 -12.22 -8.22
N LEU A 173 17.45 -12.08 -6.91
CA LEU A 173 16.97 -10.85 -6.31
C LEU A 173 18.09 -9.80 -6.38
N PRO A 174 17.75 -8.55 -6.73
CA PRO A 174 18.67 -7.44 -6.61
C PRO A 174 19.36 -7.40 -5.25
N ALA A 175 20.69 -7.20 -5.26
CA ALA A 175 21.51 -7.27 -4.06
C ALA A 175 20.99 -6.31 -2.97
N GLY A 176 20.72 -6.86 -1.78
CA GLY A 176 20.25 -6.10 -0.62
C GLY A 176 18.73 -6.03 -0.45
N GLN A 177 17.94 -6.47 -1.44
CA GLN A 177 16.47 -6.41 -1.38
C GLN A 177 15.89 -7.45 -0.40
N LEU A 178 16.40 -8.69 -0.41
CA LEU A 178 15.97 -9.73 0.53
C LEU A 178 16.21 -9.35 1.98
N GLY A 179 17.42 -8.92 2.31
CA GLY A 179 17.75 -8.49 3.69
C GLY A 179 16.91 -7.30 4.15
N PHE A 180 16.46 -6.46 3.21
CA PHE A 180 15.52 -5.38 3.49
C PHE A 180 14.11 -5.90 3.81
N TYR A 181 13.53 -6.78 2.99
CA TYR A 181 12.22 -7.37 3.27
C TYR A 181 12.21 -8.24 4.53
N ASP A 182 13.27 -9.02 4.77
CA ASP A 182 13.43 -9.77 6.01
C ASP A 182 13.46 -8.83 7.21
N SER A 183 14.13 -7.66 7.08
CA SER A 183 14.12 -6.64 8.13
C SER A 183 12.71 -6.04 8.34
N MET A 184 11.92 -5.88 7.26
CA MET A 184 10.53 -5.44 7.39
C MET A 184 9.68 -6.45 8.14
N LEU A 185 9.77 -7.72 7.75
CA LEU A 185 9.05 -8.81 8.39
C LEU A 185 9.46 -8.98 9.85
N ASN A 186 10.75 -8.83 10.17
CA ASN A 186 11.24 -8.89 11.54
C ASN A 186 10.66 -7.78 12.42
N VAL A 187 10.67 -6.53 11.94
CA VAL A 187 10.07 -5.42 12.67
C VAL A 187 8.57 -5.63 12.84
N TRP A 188 7.87 -6.09 11.80
CA TRP A 188 6.46 -6.40 11.88
C TRP A 188 6.17 -7.51 12.89
N ALA A 189 6.95 -8.60 12.86
CA ALA A 189 6.79 -9.75 13.74
C ALA A 189 7.07 -9.39 15.21
N GLU A 190 8.15 -8.67 15.49
CA GLU A 190 8.41 -8.11 16.82
C GLU A 190 7.21 -7.27 17.31
N GLU A 191 6.63 -6.49 16.40
CA GLU A 191 5.40 -5.70 16.58
C GLU A 191 4.21 -6.47 17.16
N GLN A 192 3.75 -7.40 16.34
CA GLN A 192 2.51 -8.11 16.56
C GLN A 192 2.63 -9.15 17.66
N LEU A 193 3.81 -9.76 17.80
CA LEU A 193 4.01 -10.88 18.71
C LEU A 193 4.36 -10.42 20.13
N VAL A 194 4.97 -9.25 20.30
CA VAL A 194 5.27 -8.68 21.65
C VAL A 194 4.04 -8.04 22.29
N ARG A 195 3.03 -7.62 21.51
CA ARG A 195 1.82 -6.94 22.02
C ARG A 195 0.84 -7.84 22.76
N GLY A 196 1.00 -9.16 22.76
CA GLY A 196 0.13 -10.10 23.48
C GLY A 196 0.13 -9.99 25.02
N GLY A 197 1.00 -9.16 25.62
CA GLY A 197 1.15 -9.07 27.09
C GLY A 197 0.86 -7.71 27.73
N VAL A 198 0.61 -6.66 26.95
CA VAL A 198 0.31 -5.33 27.52
C VAL A 198 -1.18 -5.12 27.40
N ASN A 199 -1.90 -5.32 28.51
CA ASN A 199 -3.28 -4.85 28.67
C ASN A 199 -3.35 -3.47 28.03
N LYS A 200 -4.07 -3.34 26.91
CA LYS A 200 -4.56 -2.05 26.44
C LYS A 200 -5.35 -1.52 27.62
N GLY A 201 -4.73 -0.63 28.41
CA GLY A 201 -5.49 0.13 29.38
C GLY A 201 -6.60 0.80 28.60
N ASP A 202 -7.80 0.79 29.16
CA ASP A 202 -8.88 1.69 28.80
C ASP A 202 -8.38 3.14 28.94
N ASP A 203 -7.55 3.57 27.99
CA ASP A 203 -7.35 4.98 27.70
C ASP A 203 -8.63 5.40 26.98
N ASN A 204 -9.70 5.52 27.76
CA ASN A 204 -10.84 6.39 27.48
C ASN A 204 -10.34 7.83 27.56
N ASP A 205 -9.38 8.18 26.70
CA ASP A 205 -9.08 9.56 26.42
C ASP A 205 -10.33 10.10 25.76
N ASP A 206 -11.03 10.98 26.48
CA ASP A 206 -12.22 11.68 26.01
C ASP A 206 -11.94 12.18 24.58
N ASP A 207 -12.62 11.59 23.59
CA ASP A 207 -12.59 11.96 22.18
C ASP A 207 -13.07 13.42 22.04
N GLU A 208 -12.18 14.37 22.34
CA GLU A 208 -12.34 15.74 21.91
C GLU A 208 -12.28 15.69 20.39
N ASP A 209 -13.47 15.91 19.82
CA ASP A 209 -13.88 16.08 18.41
C ASP A 209 -13.06 17.18 17.70
N SER A 210 -11.74 17.05 17.77
CA SER A 210 -10.71 18.00 17.38
C SER A 210 -10.13 17.67 16.02
N SER A 211 -10.74 16.74 15.29
CA SER A 211 -10.25 16.36 13.97
C SER A 211 -10.32 17.57 13.04
N THR A 212 -9.15 18.09 12.69
CA THR A 212 -9.01 19.21 11.76
C THR A 212 -9.74 18.83 10.47
N PRO A 213 -10.65 19.68 9.96
CA PRO A 213 -11.49 19.29 8.84
C PRO A 213 -10.65 19.06 7.58
N ILE A 214 -10.83 17.89 6.97
CA ILE A 214 -10.33 17.56 5.64
C ILE A 214 -11.09 18.42 4.64
N ARG A 215 -10.37 19.21 3.84
CA ARG A 215 -10.95 20.15 2.86
C ARG A 215 -9.90 20.51 1.79
N PRO A 216 -10.30 21.03 0.63
CA PRO A 216 -9.37 21.52 -0.38
C PRO A 216 -8.32 22.47 0.19
N GLY A 217 -7.05 22.21 -0.11
CA GLY A 217 -5.91 22.94 0.41
C GLY A 217 -5.41 22.50 1.79
N ALA A 218 -6.05 21.54 2.45
CA ALA A 218 -5.52 20.91 3.66
C ALA A 218 -4.30 20.04 3.32
N ILE A 219 -3.40 19.88 4.29
CA ILE A 219 -2.25 18.98 4.19
C ILE A 219 -2.50 17.79 5.11
N ALA A 220 -2.45 16.60 4.56
CA ALA A 220 -2.35 15.37 5.32
C ALA A 220 -0.93 14.80 5.19
N ARG A 221 -0.51 14.01 6.16
CA ARG A 221 0.74 13.27 6.06
C ARG A 221 0.63 11.91 6.74
N ALA A 222 1.48 10.99 6.32
CA ALA A 222 1.68 9.73 7.03
C ALA A 222 2.12 9.95 8.49
N LYS A 223 1.60 9.17 9.43
CA LYS A 223 1.92 9.28 10.86
C LYS A 223 3.30 8.71 11.19
N SER A 224 3.88 9.16 12.31
CA SER A 224 5.18 8.74 12.83
C SER A 224 5.08 8.07 14.20
N PRO A 225 5.50 6.81 14.39
CA PRO A 225 5.97 5.87 13.36
C PRO A 225 4.83 5.42 12.42
N PRO A 226 5.13 4.88 11.22
CA PRO A 226 4.11 4.35 10.33
C PRO A 226 3.36 3.17 10.99
N THR A 227 2.10 3.01 10.62
CA THR A 227 1.32 1.81 10.94
C THR A 227 1.89 0.59 10.20
N ASN A 228 1.53 -0.59 10.68
CA ASN A 228 2.04 -1.83 10.09
C ASN A 228 1.43 -2.08 8.70
N ASP A 229 0.17 -1.71 8.51
CA ASP A 229 -0.51 -1.80 7.21
C ASP A 229 0.19 -0.90 6.20
N MET A 230 0.56 0.33 6.59
CA MET A 230 1.27 1.24 5.69
C MET A 230 2.71 0.78 5.36
N LEU A 231 3.35 0.00 6.23
CA LEU A 231 4.65 -0.59 5.94
C LEU A 231 4.57 -1.74 4.93
N LEU A 232 3.46 -2.49 4.93
CA LEU A 232 3.30 -3.70 4.13
C LEU A 232 2.58 -3.46 2.80
N TYR A 233 1.51 -2.67 2.82
CA TYR A 233 0.57 -2.54 1.72
C TYR A 233 0.68 -1.16 1.06
N ASP A 234 0.83 -0.10 1.85
CA ASP A 234 0.78 1.27 1.34
C ASP A 234 2.15 1.94 1.31
N ALA A 235 3.13 1.27 0.71
CA ALA A 235 4.51 1.75 0.68
C ALA A 235 4.64 3.11 -0.02
N GLU A 236 3.77 3.44 -0.98
CA GLU A 236 3.69 4.76 -1.61
C GLU A 236 3.27 5.88 -0.66
N PHE A 237 2.63 5.57 0.47
CA PHE A 237 2.23 6.58 1.43
C PHE A 237 3.25 6.74 2.56
N LEU A 238 4.30 5.93 2.62
CA LEU A 238 5.35 6.05 3.63
C LEU A 238 6.07 7.40 3.56
N ARG A 239 5.92 8.21 4.61
CA ARG A 239 6.44 9.59 4.69
C ARG A 239 5.86 10.51 3.61
N SER A 240 4.69 10.18 3.08
CA SER A 240 4.00 11.04 2.13
C SER A 240 3.51 12.32 2.81
N THR A 241 3.58 13.42 2.07
CA THR A 241 2.90 14.68 2.39
C THR A 241 1.89 14.92 1.28
N ILE A 242 0.60 14.93 1.62
CA ILE A 242 -0.51 14.92 0.68
C ILE A 242 -1.21 16.28 0.74
N LEU A 243 -1.39 16.92 -0.41
CA LEU A 243 -2.24 18.10 -0.56
C LEU A 243 -3.62 17.66 -1.02
N VAL A 244 -4.65 17.95 -0.22
CA VAL A 244 -6.05 17.67 -0.59
C VAL A 244 -6.46 18.64 -1.69
N LEU A 245 -6.83 18.11 -2.85
CA LEU A 245 -7.31 18.85 -4.01
C LEU A 245 -8.82 19.06 -3.90
N GLU A 246 -9.55 17.97 -3.65
CA GLU A 246 -11.01 17.95 -3.58
C GLU A 246 -11.48 17.14 -2.38
N GLU A 247 -12.62 17.55 -1.82
CA GLU A 247 -13.33 16.83 -0.77
C GLU A 247 -14.80 16.81 -1.14
N ARG A 248 -15.28 15.66 -1.60
CA ARG A 248 -16.66 15.43 -2.04
C ARG A 248 -17.38 14.48 -1.08
N GLU A 249 -18.67 14.24 -1.33
CA GLU A 249 -19.47 13.30 -0.54
C GLU A 249 -19.04 11.84 -0.76
N ASP A 250 -18.62 11.53 -1.98
CA ASP A 250 -18.26 10.20 -2.49
C ASP A 250 -16.76 9.91 -2.46
N CYS A 251 -15.89 10.92 -2.40
CA CYS A 251 -14.45 10.71 -2.31
C CYS A 251 -13.67 11.88 -1.71
N THR A 252 -12.40 11.63 -1.38
CA THR A 252 -11.36 12.65 -1.18
C THR A 252 -10.33 12.49 -2.28
N VAL A 253 -9.91 13.58 -2.92
CA VAL A 253 -8.82 13.58 -3.92
C VAL A 253 -7.64 14.36 -3.39
N GLY A 254 -6.44 13.80 -3.48
CA GLY A 254 -5.22 14.44 -3.06
C GLY A 254 -4.04 14.14 -3.97
N VAL A 255 -2.94 14.84 -3.75
CA VAL A 255 -1.69 14.66 -4.50
C VAL A 255 -0.50 14.55 -3.56
N ILE A 256 0.35 13.54 -3.77
CA ILE A 256 1.59 13.35 -3.02
C ILE A 256 2.62 14.40 -3.47
N LEU A 257 3.01 15.29 -2.56
CA LEU A 257 3.86 16.45 -2.86
C LEU A 257 5.35 16.10 -2.99
N ASN A 258 5.80 15.01 -2.40
CA ASN A 258 7.21 14.78 -2.11
C ASN A 258 7.83 13.56 -2.80
N HIS A 259 7.16 12.96 -3.79
CA HIS A 259 7.64 11.79 -4.54
C HIS A 259 8.10 12.20 -5.97
N PRO A 260 9.38 12.52 -6.19
CA PRO A 260 9.87 12.87 -7.53
C PRO A 260 9.95 11.64 -8.44
N MET A 261 9.72 11.84 -9.74
CA MET A 261 9.84 10.82 -10.78
C MET A 261 11.13 10.97 -11.58
N SER A 262 11.46 9.96 -12.39
CA SER A 262 12.56 9.97 -13.35
C SER A 262 12.29 10.80 -14.61
N ALA A 263 11.20 11.56 -14.62
CA ALA A 263 10.74 12.39 -15.72
C ALA A 263 10.72 13.89 -15.35
N ALA A 264 10.78 14.76 -16.36
CA ALA A 264 10.78 16.20 -16.20
C ALA A 264 10.20 16.90 -17.44
N ILE A 265 9.74 18.14 -17.27
CA ILE A 265 9.20 18.98 -18.35
C ILE A 265 10.18 20.10 -18.67
N GLU A 266 10.50 20.27 -19.95
CA GLU A 266 11.30 21.40 -20.43
C GLU A 266 10.40 22.62 -20.65
N CYS A 267 10.32 23.52 -19.65
CA CYS A 267 9.45 24.69 -19.76
C CYS A 267 10.04 25.83 -20.60
N LYS A 268 11.38 25.93 -20.68
CA LYS A 268 12.10 27.03 -21.35
C LYS A 268 13.50 26.61 -21.75
N GLU A 269 13.91 26.95 -22.99
CA GLU A 269 15.26 26.73 -23.46
C GLU A 269 16.28 27.37 -22.49
N SER A 270 17.29 26.60 -22.08
CA SER A 270 18.42 26.97 -21.18
C SER A 270 18.16 27.04 -19.67
N GLU A 271 16.97 26.72 -19.19
CA GLU A 271 16.72 26.54 -17.76
C GLU A 271 16.71 25.04 -17.38
N ASP A 272 16.92 24.74 -16.10
CA ASP A 272 16.84 23.37 -15.61
C ASP A 272 15.39 22.86 -15.78
N PRO A 273 15.19 21.62 -16.25
CA PRO A 273 13.85 21.08 -16.48
C PRO A 273 13.10 20.93 -15.15
N LEU A 274 11.78 21.09 -15.20
CA LEU A 274 10.91 21.02 -14.03
C LEU A 274 10.61 19.54 -13.70
N PRO A 275 11.05 19.00 -12.55
CA PRO A 275 10.83 17.59 -12.23
C PRO A 275 9.34 17.29 -12.06
N ILE A 276 8.89 16.20 -12.71
CA ILE A 276 7.55 15.64 -12.53
C ILE A 276 7.53 14.85 -11.22
N ARG A 277 6.40 14.88 -10.51
CA ARG A 277 6.18 14.14 -9.27
C ARG A 277 5.05 13.13 -9.45
N TYR A 278 5.20 12.01 -8.75
CA TYR A 278 4.16 11.01 -8.61
C TYR A 278 3.14 11.53 -7.60
N GLY A 279 1.91 11.74 -8.03
CA GLY A 279 0.86 12.28 -7.18
C GLY A 279 -0.09 11.23 -6.58
N GLY A 280 -0.09 10.02 -7.13
CA GLY A 280 -0.84 8.86 -6.65
C GLY A 280 -1.05 7.81 -7.74
N PRO A 281 -1.84 6.76 -7.47
CA PRO A 281 -2.01 5.63 -8.39
C PRO A 281 -2.95 5.90 -9.56
N ILE A 282 -3.81 6.92 -9.49
CA ILE A 282 -4.79 7.24 -10.53
C ILE A 282 -4.24 8.35 -11.42
N ASP A 283 -4.16 8.13 -12.72
CA ASP A 283 -3.70 9.15 -13.65
C ASP A 283 -4.68 10.35 -13.73
N ILE A 284 -4.21 11.46 -14.30
CA ILE A 284 -4.98 12.71 -14.34
C ILE A 284 -6.17 12.63 -15.29
N GLU A 285 -6.07 11.86 -16.37
CA GLU A 285 -7.11 11.76 -17.40
C GLU A 285 -8.30 10.99 -16.82
N THR A 286 -8.05 9.80 -16.25
CA THR A 286 -9.02 8.97 -15.55
C THR A 286 -9.72 9.73 -14.41
N TRP A 287 -8.99 10.56 -13.65
CA TRP A 287 -9.61 11.39 -12.63
C TRP A 287 -10.53 12.48 -13.20
N ARG A 288 -10.11 13.14 -14.29
CA ARG A 288 -10.85 14.25 -14.90
C ARG A 288 -12.12 13.80 -15.61
N ASP A 289 -12.06 12.70 -16.33
CA ASP A 289 -13.22 12.15 -17.04
C ASP A 289 -14.19 11.39 -16.11
N GLY A 290 -13.72 11.00 -14.92
CA GLY A 290 -14.53 10.31 -13.92
C GLY A 290 -14.61 8.80 -14.12
N SER A 291 -13.88 8.25 -15.09
CA SER A 291 -13.90 6.82 -15.44
C SER A 291 -13.43 5.90 -14.31
N TYR A 292 -12.69 6.41 -13.32
CA TYR A 292 -12.38 5.64 -12.10
C TYR A 292 -13.61 5.16 -11.33
N LEU A 293 -14.79 5.75 -11.55
CA LEU A 293 -16.05 5.34 -10.90
C LEU A 293 -16.78 4.23 -11.65
N ASP A 294 -16.58 4.11 -12.96
CA ASP A 294 -17.43 3.28 -13.84
C ASP A 294 -17.07 1.79 -13.73
N GLU A 295 -15.87 1.44 -13.24
CA GLU A 295 -15.41 0.04 -13.15
C GLU A 295 -16.20 -0.83 -12.16
N TYR A 296 -16.98 -0.25 -11.24
CA TYR A 296 -17.65 -1.02 -10.18
C TYR A 296 -19.16 -1.22 -10.37
N TYR A 297 -19.78 -0.55 -11.33
CA TYR A 297 -21.26 -0.52 -11.45
C TYR A 297 -21.81 -1.00 -12.79
N GLU A 298 -20.96 -1.44 -13.71
CA GLU A 298 -21.44 -2.27 -14.82
C GLU A 298 -21.77 -3.66 -14.27
N ASP A 299 -22.94 -3.76 -13.62
CA ASP A 299 -23.65 -5.00 -13.42
C ASP A 299 -23.67 -5.70 -14.79
N ASP A 300 -22.86 -6.76 -14.89
CA ASP A 300 -22.77 -7.78 -15.92
C ASP A 300 -24.15 -8.40 -16.15
N ASP A 301 -25.08 -7.62 -16.70
CA ASP A 301 -26.30 -8.07 -17.35
C ASP A 301 -25.86 -8.65 -18.69
N GLY A 302 -25.23 -9.83 -18.57
CA GLY A 302 -24.34 -10.38 -19.57
C GLY A 302 -24.86 -10.43 -20.99
N ASP A 303 -23.93 -10.22 -21.91
CA ASP A 303 -23.84 -10.96 -23.17
C ASP A 303 -22.41 -10.77 -23.72
N ASP A 304 -21.60 -11.81 -23.49
CA ASP A 304 -20.49 -12.31 -24.30
C ASP A 304 -19.27 -11.41 -24.61
N ASP A 305 -18.14 -11.88 -24.08
CA ASP A 305 -16.80 -11.94 -24.70
C ASP A 305 -16.16 -10.61 -25.12
N ASP A 306 -15.46 -9.93 -24.21
CA ASP A 306 -14.11 -9.35 -24.44
C ASP A 306 -13.56 -8.76 -23.12
N ASP A 307 -12.77 -9.56 -22.39
CA ASP A 307 -12.09 -9.18 -21.15
C ASP A 307 -10.98 -8.14 -21.41
N GLU A 308 -11.32 -6.85 -21.50
CA GLU A 308 -10.33 -5.76 -21.50
C GLU A 308 -9.84 -5.52 -20.05
N VAL A 309 -8.85 -6.31 -19.63
CA VAL A 309 -8.20 -6.18 -18.33
C VAL A 309 -7.31 -4.93 -18.31
N TYR A 310 -7.66 -3.95 -17.47
CA TYR A 310 -6.91 -2.71 -17.23
C TYR A 310 -5.40 -2.92 -16.94
N GLU A 311 -4.54 -2.33 -17.78
CA GLU A 311 -3.07 -2.29 -17.64
C GLU A 311 -2.52 -0.92 -17.13
N GLY A 312 -3.37 -0.04 -16.60
CA GLY A 312 -3.06 1.41 -16.44
C GLY A 312 -1.96 1.84 -15.45
N PHE A 313 -1.16 0.93 -14.90
CA PHE A 313 0.10 1.29 -14.22
C PHE A 313 1.37 0.92 -15.01
N LEU A 314 1.27 0.08 -16.05
CA LEU A 314 2.43 -0.50 -16.74
C LEU A 314 2.74 0.15 -18.09
N ASP A 315 1.81 0.87 -18.71
CA ASP A 315 2.02 1.46 -20.04
C ASP A 315 3.04 2.61 -20.08
N TYR A 316 3.27 3.29 -18.95
CA TYR A 316 4.24 4.38 -18.89
C TYR A 316 5.70 3.93 -18.96
N GLN A 317 6.00 2.67 -18.66
CA GLN A 317 7.39 2.20 -18.64
C GLN A 317 7.87 1.58 -19.95
N ASN A 318 6.99 1.34 -20.94
CA ASN A 318 7.37 0.61 -22.16
C ASN A 318 6.76 1.08 -23.49
N ASN A 319 5.90 2.11 -23.55
CA ASN A 319 5.33 2.54 -24.83
C ASN A 319 6.13 3.69 -25.48
N GLU A 320 6.82 3.40 -26.59
CA GLU A 320 7.01 4.37 -27.68
C GLU A 320 5.61 4.72 -28.20
N VAL A 321 5.03 5.80 -27.69
CA VAL A 321 3.71 6.30 -28.10
C VAL A 321 3.73 6.61 -29.60
N ASN A 322 3.03 5.80 -30.40
CA ASN A 322 2.92 5.99 -31.83
C ASN A 322 1.75 6.96 -32.11
N PHE A 323 2.11 8.23 -32.35
CA PHE A 323 1.22 9.41 -32.36
C PHE A 323 0.20 9.50 -33.53
N GLU A 324 -0.01 8.44 -34.31
CA GLU A 324 -0.71 8.54 -35.61
C GLU A 324 -2.20 8.14 -35.63
N ASP A 325 -2.80 7.64 -34.54
CA ASP A 325 -4.16 7.04 -34.59
C ASP A 325 -5.29 7.78 -33.83
N LEU A 326 -5.12 9.05 -33.45
CA LEU A 326 -6.23 9.84 -32.87
C LEU A 326 -7.06 10.56 -33.96
N ALA A 327 -8.07 9.86 -34.48
CA ALA A 327 -9.11 10.46 -35.32
C ALA A 327 -10.35 10.79 -34.47
N PHE A 328 -10.54 12.08 -34.17
CA PHE A 328 -11.68 12.58 -33.39
C PHE A 328 -12.93 12.76 -34.25
N ASP A 329 -14.05 12.16 -33.81
CA ASP A 329 -15.39 12.41 -34.34
C ASP A 329 -16.01 13.64 -33.65
N ASP A 330 -16.49 14.57 -34.47
CA ASP A 330 -16.97 15.91 -34.14
C ASP A 330 -18.40 15.86 -33.53
N VAL A 331 -18.50 15.84 -32.19
CA VAL A 331 -19.78 15.94 -31.46
C VAL A 331 -19.82 17.28 -30.72
N ASN A 332 -20.66 18.19 -31.21
CA ASN A 332 -20.97 19.47 -30.55
C ASN A 332 -21.97 19.22 -29.40
N ASP A 333 -21.52 19.30 -28.15
CA ASP A 333 -22.39 19.62 -27.01
C ASP A 333 -21.78 20.81 -26.24
N GLU A 334 -22.56 21.88 -26.10
CA GLU A 334 -22.15 23.08 -25.38
C GLU A 334 -22.51 22.91 -23.89
N ASP A 335 -21.67 22.21 -23.12
CA ASP A 335 -21.71 22.28 -21.66
C ASP A 335 -20.37 22.78 -21.07
N VAL A 336 -20.47 23.43 -19.93
CA VAL A 336 -19.51 24.45 -19.47
C VAL A 336 -18.15 23.89 -19.01
N GLY A 337 -17.20 23.78 -19.93
CA GLY A 337 -15.96 24.57 -19.88
C GLY A 337 -14.71 24.01 -19.19
N PHE A 338 -14.58 22.68 -19.04
CA PHE A 338 -13.29 22.04 -18.73
C PHE A 338 -12.77 21.11 -19.83
N GLU A 339 -13.51 20.92 -20.92
CA GLU A 339 -13.21 19.92 -21.96
C GLU A 339 -11.93 20.19 -22.77
N ASP A 340 -11.34 21.40 -22.69
CA ASP A 340 -10.15 21.74 -23.49
C ASP A 340 -8.81 21.53 -22.77
N ASP A 341 -8.78 21.10 -21.50
CA ASP A 341 -7.49 20.81 -20.83
C ASP A 341 -7.08 19.35 -21.06
N GLU A 342 -6.53 19.10 -22.24
CA GLU A 342 -5.95 17.81 -22.66
C GLU A 342 -4.60 17.50 -21.97
N SER A 343 -4.18 18.28 -20.95
CA SER A 343 -2.93 18.02 -20.25
C SER A 343 -3.00 16.74 -19.43
N SER A 344 -2.12 15.78 -19.70
CA SER A 344 -1.91 14.59 -18.87
C SER A 344 -1.30 14.89 -17.49
N PHE A 345 -1.07 16.17 -17.16
CA PHE A 345 -0.40 16.59 -15.92
C PHE A 345 -1.25 17.57 -15.10
N LEU A 346 -1.03 17.51 -13.79
CA LEU A 346 -1.57 18.49 -12.85
C LEU A 346 -0.50 19.54 -12.53
N TRP A 347 -0.81 20.80 -12.81
CA TRP A 347 0.08 21.93 -12.53
C TRP A 347 -0.42 22.73 -11.33
N ILE A 348 0.47 22.93 -10.34
CA ILE A 348 0.18 23.70 -9.14
C ILE A 348 1.19 24.84 -9.02
N HIS A 349 0.72 26.07 -8.81
CA HIS A 349 1.58 27.18 -8.47
C HIS A 349 1.22 27.83 -7.13
N ARG A 350 2.18 28.58 -6.56
CA ARG A 350 1.98 29.39 -5.35
C ARG A 350 2.24 30.90 -5.52
N SER A 351 2.39 31.37 -6.76
CA SER A 351 2.65 32.78 -7.05
C SER A 351 1.51 33.69 -6.57
N LYS A 352 1.76 34.48 -5.52
CA LYS A 352 0.79 35.46 -4.99
C LYS A 352 0.37 36.48 -6.04
N THR A 353 1.29 36.88 -6.90
CA THR A 353 1.03 37.90 -7.95
C THR A 353 0.05 37.38 -8.99
N LEU A 354 0.17 36.10 -9.39
CA LEU A 354 -0.74 35.46 -10.33
C LEU A 354 -2.08 35.11 -9.67
N GLY A 355 -2.05 34.61 -8.43
CA GLY A 355 -3.26 34.38 -7.65
C GLY A 355 -4.11 35.65 -7.44
N LEU A 356 -3.49 36.81 -7.25
CA LEU A 356 -4.21 38.11 -7.18
C LEU A 356 -4.79 38.56 -8.52
N LYS A 357 -4.31 38.02 -9.64
CA LYS A 357 -4.85 38.24 -10.99
C LYS A 357 -5.89 37.18 -11.37
N ASN A 358 -6.23 36.26 -10.45
CA ASN A 358 -7.09 35.10 -10.70
C ASN A 358 -6.61 34.23 -11.86
N VAL A 359 -5.29 34.05 -11.98
CA VAL A 359 -4.73 33.00 -12.85
C VAL A 359 -4.78 31.70 -12.06
N GLY A 360 -5.43 30.69 -12.62
CA GLY A 360 -5.70 29.42 -11.96
C GLY A 360 -6.83 29.42 -10.93
N THR A 361 -7.20 28.23 -10.47
CA THR A 361 -8.24 27.95 -9.48
C THR A 361 -7.62 27.73 -8.10
N ARG A 362 -8.01 28.55 -7.13
CA ARG A 362 -7.46 28.48 -5.77
C ARG A 362 -7.95 27.23 -5.02
N LEU A 363 -7.03 26.50 -4.38
CA LEU A 363 -7.35 25.32 -3.56
C LEU A 363 -7.80 25.73 -2.15
N GLY A 364 -9.12 25.87 -2.00
CA GLY A 364 -9.77 26.24 -0.74
C GLY A 364 -9.22 27.54 -0.14
N SER A 365 -8.81 27.51 1.13
CA SER A 365 -8.21 28.67 1.81
C SER A 365 -6.68 28.74 1.69
N SER A 366 -6.04 27.79 1.00
CA SER A 366 -4.58 27.71 0.89
C SER A 366 -3.99 28.81 0.00
N LYS A 367 -2.66 28.80 -0.19
CA LYS A 367 -1.94 29.63 -1.17
C LYS A 367 -1.53 28.82 -2.39
N PHE A 368 -2.28 27.78 -2.72
CA PHE A 368 -2.06 26.98 -3.91
C PHE A 368 -3.15 27.24 -4.93
N TRP A 369 -2.76 27.24 -6.18
CA TRP A 369 -3.63 27.40 -7.32
C TRP A 369 -3.34 26.29 -8.33
N LEU A 370 -4.40 25.62 -8.77
CA LEU A 370 -4.37 24.78 -9.96
C LEU A 370 -4.32 25.69 -11.18
N ILE A 371 -3.45 25.41 -12.13
CA ILE A 371 -3.32 26.19 -13.37
C ILE A 371 -3.32 25.22 -14.55
N LYS A 372 -3.86 25.64 -15.70
CA LYS A 372 -3.77 24.83 -16.93
C LYS A 372 -2.33 24.79 -17.43
N GLU A 373 -1.94 23.72 -18.12
CA GLU A 373 -0.57 23.58 -18.65
C GLU A 373 -0.17 24.75 -19.52
N ASP A 374 -0.98 25.10 -20.53
CA ASP A 374 -0.71 26.20 -21.45
C ASP A 374 -0.53 27.54 -20.74
N GLU A 375 -1.38 27.84 -19.77
CA GLU A 375 -1.28 29.07 -18.96
C GLU A 375 0.00 29.08 -18.11
N ALA A 376 0.37 27.93 -17.52
CA ALA A 376 1.58 27.80 -16.73
C ALA A 376 2.82 28.02 -17.59
N LEU A 377 2.89 27.38 -18.76
CA LEU A 377 3.97 27.51 -19.72
C LEU A 377 4.09 28.94 -20.25
N GLU A 378 2.97 29.59 -20.62
CA GLU A 378 2.97 30.99 -21.03
C GLU A 378 3.56 31.88 -19.93
N HIS A 379 3.12 31.72 -18.69
CA HIS A 379 3.58 32.54 -17.57
C HIS A 379 5.04 32.29 -17.19
N ILE A 380 5.53 31.05 -17.32
CA ILE A 380 6.95 30.68 -17.13
C ILE A 380 7.81 31.31 -18.22
N GLN A 381 7.42 31.16 -19.49
CA GLN A 381 8.15 31.72 -20.62
C GLN A 381 8.18 33.25 -20.58
N ALA A 382 7.10 33.89 -20.13
CA ALA A 382 7.03 35.33 -19.90
C ALA A 382 7.82 35.80 -18.65
N GLY A 383 8.32 34.88 -17.82
CA GLY A 383 9.05 35.16 -16.57
C GLY A 383 8.17 35.71 -15.44
N THR A 384 6.84 35.59 -15.58
CA THR A 384 5.86 36.04 -14.58
C THR A 384 5.53 34.97 -13.53
N LEU A 385 5.77 33.69 -13.87
CA LEU A 385 5.80 32.55 -12.96
C LEU A 385 7.23 32.04 -12.88
N GLN A 386 7.71 31.77 -11.67
CA GLN A 386 9.04 31.20 -11.45
C GLN A 386 8.95 29.68 -11.36
N LEU A 387 9.96 28.96 -11.86
CA LEU A 387 10.01 27.49 -11.77
C LEU A 387 9.91 26.99 -10.31
N HIS A 388 10.57 27.67 -9.36
CA HIS A 388 10.52 27.32 -7.93
C HIS A 388 9.18 27.63 -7.23
N ASP A 389 8.25 28.26 -7.94
CA ASP A 389 6.88 28.51 -7.48
C ASP A 389 5.87 27.59 -8.17
N THR A 390 6.34 26.60 -8.95
CA THR A 390 5.52 25.67 -9.73
C THR A 390 5.90 24.23 -9.41
N MET A 391 4.93 23.32 -9.38
CA MET A 391 5.12 21.88 -9.32
C MET A 391 4.19 21.20 -10.33
N VAL A 392 4.64 20.06 -10.86
CA VAL A 392 3.90 19.26 -11.83
C VAL A 392 3.79 17.83 -11.33
N PHE A 393 2.61 17.23 -11.50
CA PHE A 393 2.29 15.88 -11.04
C PHE A 393 1.70 15.05 -12.18
N SER A 394 2.05 13.76 -12.24
CA SER A 394 1.55 12.82 -13.24
C SER A 394 0.20 12.19 -12.90
N SER A 395 -0.25 12.31 -11.65
CA SER A 395 -1.35 11.50 -11.12
C SER A 395 -1.91 12.08 -9.82
N VAL A 396 -2.98 11.47 -9.30
CA VAL A 396 -3.64 11.80 -8.02
C VAL A 396 -3.88 10.52 -7.19
N SER A 397 -4.13 10.73 -5.91
CA SER A 397 -4.62 9.72 -4.97
C SER A 397 -6.10 9.97 -4.69
N ILE A 398 -6.93 8.94 -4.82
CA ILE A 398 -8.36 9.00 -4.55
C ILE A 398 -8.67 8.06 -3.38
N TRP A 399 -9.45 8.55 -2.42
CA TRP A 399 -10.01 7.74 -1.34
C TRP A 399 -11.53 7.79 -1.40
N GLU A 400 -12.14 6.64 -1.72
CA GLU A 400 -13.59 6.49 -1.85
C GLU A 400 -14.30 6.53 -0.51
N LYS A 401 -15.53 7.05 -0.50
CA LYS A 401 -16.40 7.15 0.66
C LYS A 401 -17.71 6.43 0.40
N GLY A 402 -18.18 5.74 1.42
CA GLY A 402 -19.39 4.93 1.39
C GLY A 402 -19.79 4.60 2.81
N ALA A 403 -21.08 4.44 3.07
CA ALA A 403 -21.57 4.11 4.42
C ALA A 403 -21.07 2.74 4.91
N GLU A 404 -20.68 1.89 3.95
CA GLU A 404 -20.13 0.55 4.10
C GLU A 404 -18.60 0.50 4.14
N LEU A 405 -17.91 1.59 3.80
CA LEU A 405 -16.46 1.62 3.74
C LEU A 405 -15.86 2.01 5.09
N GLY A 406 -15.25 1.06 5.79
CA GLY A 406 -14.51 1.34 7.03
C GLY A 406 -15.37 1.85 8.21
N GLN A 407 -14.72 2.36 9.25
CA GLN A 407 -15.38 2.80 10.48
C GLN A 407 -15.98 4.21 10.37
N CYS A 408 -15.36 5.05 9.55
CA CYS A 408 -15.70 6.47 9.36
C CYS A 408 -16.35 6.76 8.01
N GLY A 409 -16.75 5.71 7.26
CA GLY A 409 -17.35 5.85 5.94
C GLY A 409 -16.34 6.08 4.81
N GLY A 410 -15.07 5.69 5.02
CA GLY A 410 -14.03 5.70 4.01
C GLY A 410 -13.30 7.04 3.91
N GLY A 411 -12.78 7.30 2.72
CA GLY A 411 -12.06 8.51 2.37
C GLY A 411 -10.71 8.63 3.08
N LEU A 412 -10.10 9.79 2.92
CA LEU A 412 -8.90 10.14 3.69
C LEU A 412 -9.21 10.21 5.20
N ARG A 413 -10.48 10.41 5.55
CA ARG A 413 -10.99 10.40 6.92
C ARG A 413 -10.75 9.04 7.60
N GLU A 414 -11.03 7.93 6.92
CA GLU A 414 -10.73 6.59 7.43
C GLU A 414 -9.24 6.40 7.73
N GLN A 415 -8.36 6.93 6.88
CA GLN A 415 -6.91 6.86 7.10
C GLN A 415 -6.45 7.63 8.35
N VAL A 416 -7.11 8.73 8.67
CA VAL A 416 -6.79 9.58 9.82
C VAL A 416 -7.42 9.06 11.10
N ASP A 417 -8.73 8.82 11.07
CA ASP A 417 -9.55 8.59 12.26
C ASP A 417 -9.80 7.09 12.51
N GLY A 418 -9.94 6.26 11.47
CA GLY A 418 -10.18 4.81 11.61
C GLY A 418 -8.89 3.99 11.74
N LEU A 419 -7.95 4.20 10.81
CA LEU A 419 -6.70 3.43 10.73
C LEU A 419 -5.54 4.10 11.46
N HIS A 420 -5.66 5.40 11.77
CA HIS A 420 -4.60 6.21 12.34
C HIS A 420 -3.25 6.10 11.60
N SER A 421 -3.30 5.83 10.29
CA SER A 421 -2.16 5.74 9.39
C SER A 421 -1.67 7.13 8.96
N MET A 422 -2.58 8.11 8.95
CA MET A 422 -2.32 9.49 8.58
C MET A 422 -2.76 10.49 9.65
N GLU A 423 -2.34 11.73 9.51
CA GLU A 423 -2.78 12.87 10.32
C GLU A 423 -2.95 14.11 9.44
N VAL A 424 -3.96 14.94 9.74
CA VAL A 424 -4.09 16.26 9.12
C VAL A 424 -3.11 17.21 9.81
N ALA A 425 -2.17 17.76 9.05
CA ALA A 425 -1.16 18.64 9.58
C ALA A 425 -1.70 20.07 9.71
N GLU A 426 -1.63 20.64 10.92
CA GLU A 426 -1.89 22.05 11.15
C GLU A 426 -0.66 22.88 10.76
N VAL A 427 -0.54 23.14 9.46
CA VAL A 427 0.63 23.82 8.89
C VAL A 427 0.34 25.31 8.77
N ASP A 428 1.17 26.14 9.38
CA ASP A 428 1.10 27.58 9.15
C ASP A 428 1.69 27.98 7.80
N ASP A 429 1.38 29.22 7.39
CA ASP A 429 1.83 29.80 6.14
C ASP A 429 3.35 29.81 5.94
N HIS A 430 4.12 29.93 7.02
CA HIS A 430 5.59 29.99 6.98
C HIS A 430 6.21 28.60 6.86
N GLN A 431 5.67 27.64 7.61
CA GLN A 431 6.04 26.24 7.58
C GLN A 431 5.77 25.65 6.19
N MET A 432 4.60 25.95 5.61
CA MET A 432 4.28 25.52 4.24
C MET A 432 5.21 26.16 3.20
N ASP A 433 5.55 27.45 3.35
CA ASP A 433 6.52 28.12 2.48
C ASP A 433 7.89 27.44 2.53
N ALA A 434 8.31 27.00 3.73
CA ALA A 434 9.57 26.29 3.94
C ALA A 434 9.55 24.87 3.35
N VAL A 435 8.45 24.12 3.51
CA VAL A 435 8.29 22.80 2.89
C VAL A 435 8.29 22.91 1.37
N TRP A 436 7.55 23.85 0.80
CA TRP A 436 7.55 24.06 -0.65
C TRP A 436 8.95 24.39 -1.17
N GLN A 437 9.69 25.29 -0.51
CA GLN A 437 11.08 25.61 -0.89
C GLN A 437 12.04 24.43 -0.78
N LEU A 438 11.75 23.48 0.10
CA LEU A 438 12.54 22.27 0.24
C LEU A 438 12.21 21.28 -0.90
N LEU A 439 10.93 21.08 -1.20
CA LEU A 439 10.46 20.17 -2.24
C LEU A 439 10.80 20.64 -3.66
N THR A 440 10.85 21.95 -3.91
CA THR A 440 11.31 22.47 -5.22
C THR A 440 12.81 22.35 -5.45
N LYS A 441 13.59 21.91 -4.45
CA LYS A 441 15.01 21.56 -4.61
C LYS A 441 15.23 20.09 -4.94
N GLN A 442 14.18 19.27 -4.95
CA GLN A 442 14.27 17.91 -5.45
C GLN A 442 14.62 17.96 -6.94
N ASN A 443 15.52 17.08 -7.36
CA ASN A 443 15.91 16.95 -8.76
C ASN A 443 15.08 15.83 -9.42
N VAL A 444 15.17 15.73 -10.75
CA VAL A 444 14.73 14.54 -11.48
C VAL A 444 15.30 13.29 -10.81
N LEU A 445 14.46 12.29 -10.58
CA LEU A 445 14.86 11.07 -9.90
C LEU A 445 15.85 10.30 -10.77
N THR A 446 17.06 10.17 -10.28
CA THR A 446 18.16 9.42 -10.89
C THR A 446 18.81 8.60 -9.79
N LYS A 447 19.70 7.68 -10.15
CA LYS A 447 20.48 6.92 -9.16
C LYS A 447 21.32 7.85 -8.27
N GLU A 448 21.84 8.94 -8.85
CA GLU A 448 22.67 9.93 -8.18
C GLU A 448 21.85 10.87 -7.27
N SER A 449 20.61 11.19 -7.65
CA SER A 449 19.74 12.11 -6.90
C SER A 449 18.84 11.42 -5.88
N LEU A 450 18.71 10.08 -5.93
CA LEU A 450 17.83 9.29 -5.06
C LEU A 450 17.99 9.64 -3.57
N ASP A 451 19.21 9.60 -3.04
CA ASP A 451 19.45 9.86 -1.61
C ASP A 451 19.12 11.31 -1.24
N THR A 452 19.51 12.27 -2.08
CA THR A 452 19.20 13.69 -1.83
C THR A 452 17.70 14.00 -1.92
N ASN A 453 16.98 13.30 -2.80
CA ASN A 453 15.54 13.44 -2.96
C ASN A 453 14.79 12.84 -1.76
N ILE A 454 15.24 11.69 -1.25
CA ILE A 454 14.70 11.07 -0.04
C ILE A 454 14.95 11.95 1.19
N ASP A 455 16.15 12.52 1.32
CA ASP A 455 16.45 13.45 2.42
C ASP A 455 15.52 14.67 2.41
N ALA A 456 15.22 15.21 1.23
CA ALA A 456 14.26 16.31 1.07
C ALA A 456 12.83 15.86 1.42
N THR A 457 12.44 14.66 1.00
CA THR A 457 11.14 14.04 1.30
C THR A 457 10.92 13.90 2.80
N ILE A 458 11.89 13.33 3.51
CA ILE A 458 11.83 13.10 4.96
C ILE A 458 11.81 14.42 5.71
N LYS A 459 12.66 15.38 5.33
CA LYS A 459 12.68 16.70 5.98
C LYS A 459 11.36 17.45 5.76
N ALA A 460 10.80 17.41 4.56
CA ALA A 460 9.52 18.04 4.25
C ALA A 460 8.40 17.42 5.08
N TRP A 461 8.39 16.10 5.16
CA TRP A 461 7.47 15.35 6.00
C TRP A 461 7.63 15.72 7.48
N ASP A 462 8.85 15.64 8.04
CA ASP A 462 9.17 15.96 9.45
C ASP A 462 8.73 17.39 9.80
N MET A 463 8.94 18.34 8.89
CA MET A 463 8.54 19.73 9.07
C MET A 463 7.03 19.89 9.23
N MET A 464 6.19 18.94 8.79
CA MET A 464 4.74 18.97 8.95
C MET A 464 4.23 18.34 10.26
N SER A 465 5.13 17.86 11.14
CA SER A 465 4.74 17.24 12.41
C SER A 465 4.24 18.30 13.40
N THR A 466 3.07 18.10 13.99
CA THR A 466 2.53 18.93 15.08
C THR A 466 3.26 18.68 16.41
N ASP A 467 3.82 17.48 16.58
CA ASP A 467 4.68 17.08 17.69
C ASP A 467 6.01 17.88 17.68
N GLY A 468 5.97 19.11 18.17
CA GLY A 468 7.13 19.97 18.35
C GLY A 468 8.18 19.36 19.28
N GLY A 469 9.10 18.56 18.73
CA GLY A 469 10.45 18.33 19.25
C GLY A 469 10.63 17.54 20.56
N GLU A 470 9.59 17.16 21.32
CA GLU A 470 9.73 16.42 22.59
C GLU A 470 9.75 14.89 22.45
N ILE A 471 10.09 14.37 21.28
CA ILE A 471 10.24 12.92 21.01
C ILE A 471 11.66 12.45 21.42
N ALA A 472 12.02 12.59 22.70
CA ALA A 472 13.41 12.29 23.13
C ALA A 472 13.58 11.00 23.95
N GLN A 473 12.53 10.30 24.38
CA GLN A 473 12.69 9.27 25.43
C GLN A 473 12.37 7.81 25.05
N ASN A 474 11.82 7.53 23.87
CA ASN A 474 11.64 6.16 23.36
C ASN A 474 12.48 5.89 22.09
N HIS A 475 13.75 6.31 22.16
CA HIS A 475 14.60 6.46 20.98
C HIS A 475 14.88 5.13 20.26
N ASP A 476 15.09 4.00 20.96
CA ASP A 476 15.65 2.81 20.32
C ASP A 476 14.65 2.09 19.38
N ARG A 477 13.43 1.80 19.87
CA ARG A 477 12.37 1.18 19.05
C ARG A 477 11.79 2.10 17.98
N ARG A 478 11.66 3.42 18.27
CA ARG A 478 11.20 4.37 17.25
C ARG A 478 12.22 4.51 16.12
N THR A 479 13.52 4.35 16.41
CA THR A 479 14.59 4.44 15.41
C THR A 479 14.56 3.27 14.42
N SER A 480 14.23 2.04 14.85
CA SER A 480 14.16 0.89 13.92
C SER A 480 13.02 1.06 12.89
N LYS A 481 11.80 1.37 13.33
CA LYS A 481 10.65 1.61 12.42
C LYS A 481 10.88 2.80 11.51
N VAL A 482 11.44 3.89 12.05
CA VAL A 482 11.77 5.08 11.26
C VAL A 482 12.76 4.74 10.15
N ARG A 483 13.83 4.00 10.47
CA ARG A 483 14.82 3.55 9.49
C ARG A 483 14.22 2.60 8.47
N LEU A 484 13.33 1.70 8.90
CA LEU A 484 12.64 0.78 8.02
C LEU A 484 11.74 1.52 7.05
N ALA A 485 10.93 2.47 7.53
CA ALA A 485 10.07 3.31 6.70
C ALA A 485 10.89 4.08 5.65
N THR A 486 12.05 4.62 6.04
CA THR A 486 12.97 5.29 5.11
C THR A 486 13.52 4.33 4.06
N ALA A 487 13.89 3.11 4.46
CA ALA A 487 14.39 2.10 3.53
C ALA A 487 13.29 1.58 2.60
N ALA A 488 12.05 1.43 3.10
CA ALA A 488 10.87 1.06 2.33
C ALA A 488 10.50 2.12 1.29
N LEU A 489 10.43 3.38 1.71
CA LEU A 489 10.27 4.50 0.78
C LEU A 489 11.38 4.51 -0.27
N LYS A 490 12.64 4.33 0.14
CA LYS A 490 13.77 4.27 -0.80
C LYS A 490 13.60 3.14 -1.82
N ALA A 491 13.20 1.95 -1.36
CA ALA A 491 12.96 0.80 -2.21
C ALA A 491 11.79 1.05 -3.18
N TYR A 492 10.69 1.64 -2.70
CA TYR A 492 9.55 2.03 -3.51
C TYR A 492 9.93 3.00 -4.62
N LEU A 493 10.56 4.13 -4.27
CA LEU A 493 10.97 5.16 -5.25
C LEU A 493 11.94 4.58 -6.28
N ALA A 494 12.91 3.78 -5.82
CA ALA A 494 13.86 3.14 -6.70
C ALA A 494 13.14 2.16 -7.66
N ARG A 495 12.32 1.25 -7.14
CA ARG A 495 11.68 0.20 -7.96
C ARG A 495 10.65 0.78 -8.92
N ASN A 496 9.75 1.61 -8.42
CA ASN A 496 8.53 1.97 -9.13
C ASN A 496 8.67 3.29 -9.91
N LEU A 497 9.51 4.23 -9.46
CA LEU A 497 9.60 5.55 -10.09
C LEU A 497 10.92 5.81 -10.83
N LEU A 498 12.00 5.11 -10.49
CA LEU A 498 13.28 5.26 -11.19
C LEU A 498 13.40 4.34 -12.43
N GLY A 499 12.62 3.26 -12.51
CA GLY A 499 12.73 2.25 -13.58
C GLY A 499 14.05 1.47 -13.44
N ASP A 500 13.96 0.22 -12.99
CA ASP A 500 15.07 -0.71 -12.70
C ASP A 500 16.42 -0.07 -12.23
N PRO A 501 16.54 0.26 -10.94
CA PRO A 501 17.66 1.02 -10.38
C PRO A 501 18.88 0.16 -9.97
N LEU A 502 18.81 -1.17 -10.04
CA LEU A 502 19.75 -2.08 -9.37
C LEU A 502 20.72 -2.83 -10.30
N ASN A 503 20.83 -2.42 -11.57
CA ASN A 503 21.65 -3.10 -12.58
C ASN A 503 21.21 -4.55 -12.80
N THR A 504 19.95 -4.81 -13.13
CA THR A 504 19.64 -6.05 -13.87
C THR A 504 20.40 -5.91 -15.20
N PRO A 505 21.41 -6.75 -15.48
CA PRO A 505 22.17 -6.60 -16.70
C PRO A 505 21.22 -6.80 -17.88
N ASP A 506 21.11 -5.77 -18.72
CA ASP A 506 20.39 -5.86 -19.99
C ASP A 506 20.82 -7.15 -20.72
N PRO A 507 19.91 -8.12 -20.97
CA PRO A 507 20.26 -9.38 -21.65
C PRO A 507 20.90 -9.15 -23.02
N GLN A 508 20.70 -7.97 -23.63
CA GLN A 508 21.28 -7.62 -24.93
C GLN A 508 22.69 -7.02 -24.85
N SER A 509 23.18 -6.68 -23.65
CA SER A 509 24.52 -6.11 -23.44
C SER A 509 25.63 -7.16 -23.32
N GLN A 510 25.31 -8.45 -23.22
CA GLN A 510 26.27 -9.54 -23.38
C GLN A 510 26.32 -9.99 -24.84
N GLY A 511 27.11 -9.26 -25.62
CA GLY A 511 27.44 -9.64 -26.99
C GLY A 511 27.92 -11.09 -27.08
N ILE A 512 27.10 -11.92 -27.73
CA ILE A 512 27.57 -13.15 -28.37
C ILE A 512 28.42 -12.71 -29.56
N VAL A 513 29.73 -12.97 -29.46
CA VAL A 513 30.62 -13.13 -30.62
C VAL A 513 30.62 -14.60 -31.02
#